data_AF-A0A221NH11-F1
#
_entry.id   AF-A0A221NH11-F1
#
_cell.length_a   1.000
_cell.length_b   1.000
_cell.length_c   1.000
_cell.angle_alpha   90.00
_cell.angle_beta   90.00
_cell.angle_gamma   90.00
#
_symmetry.space_group_name_H-M   'P 1'
#
loop_
_entity.id
_entity.type
_entity.pdbx_description
1 polymer ?
#
loop_
_entity_poly.entity_id
_entity_poly.type
_entity_poly.pdbx_seq_one_letter_code
_entity_poly.pdbx_strand_id
1 'polypeptide(L)'
;MGANTAENTNLRLKAVLDILAESVWSETTLNAGEVLAEAIVRVPFNDHEAELLSGGIPRGHKTLTSASAKLVKAGWLVKGRSGWTIPEDGLRATVAFPDAAAFGAALDAGTPVPADVPVPTAPPATAPSAKTAAKKAAATKRAAAPRKAAAPKVAATDVAEPKVAAAKVSAPKAKAATATKAPAAKKATRKAPAKAAAATAVETVPQPEAVAIAGDFNKILGAPEDWAPQYDEAQMEFNPLVQVWTITAELPAGFYTYKIALNRSWDENYGAFGARDGANHELNHDGGPVTITYSHETRDIVVG
;
A
#
# COMPACT_ATOMS: atom_id res chain seq x y z
N MET A 1 10.58 -10.99 -26.56
CA MET A 1 10.77 -10.35 -25.24
C MET A 1 9.75 -10.75 -24.16
N GLY A 2 8.78 -11.66 -24.42
CA GLY A 2 7.71 -11.97 -23.46
C GLY A 2 7.91 -13.15 -22.50
N ALA A 3 8.90 -14.03 -22.74
CA ALA A 3 9.08 -15.25 -21.94
C ALA A 3 9.49 -14.93 -20.49
N ASN A 4 10.50 -14.06 -20.32
CA ASN A 4 11.06 -13.78 -18.99
C ASN A 4 10.10 -13.00 -18.09
N THR A 5 9.24 -12.12 -18.62
CA THR A 5 8.29 -11.34 -17.80
C THR A 5 7.15 -12.21 -17.25
N ALA A 6 6.61 -13.12 -18.06
CA ALA A 6 5.57 -14.05 -17.61
C ALA A 6 6.14 -15.03 -16.57
N GLU A 7 7.35 -15.54 -16.81
CA GLU A 7 8.06 -16.43 -15.89
C GLU A 7 8.39 -15.73 -14.57
N ASN A 8 8.92 -14.50 -14.61
CA ASN A 8 9.17 -13.69 -13.41
C ASN A 8 7.89 -13.39 -12.63
N THR A 9 6.77 -13.16 -13.33
CA THR A 9 5.47 -12.97 -12.69
C THR A 9 5.03 -14.25 -11.98
N ASN A 10 5.20 -15.43 -12.60
CA ASN A 10 4.89 -16.72 -11.98
C ASN A 10 5.79 -17.00 -10.77
N LEU A 11 7.07 -16.68 -10.85
CA LEU A 11 8.00 -16.76 -9.71
C LEU A 11 7.53 -15.90 -8.53
N ARG A 12 7.08 -14.66 -8.79
CA ARG A 12 6.52 -13.78 -7.74
C ARG A 12 5.19 -14.30 -7.19
N LEU A 13 4.30 -14.83 -8.04
CA LEU A 13 3.05 -15.44 -7.57
C LEU A 13 3.29 -16.67 -6.71
N LYS A 14 4.31 -17.48 -7.04
CA LYS A 14 4.73 -18.58 -6.18
C LYS A 14 5.26 -18.04 -4.85
N ALA A 15 6.12 -17.03 -4.88
CA ALA A 15 6.63 -16.38 -3.66
C ALA A 15 5.50 -15.85 -2.77
N VAL A 16 4.43 -15.28 -3.34
CA VAL A 16 3.22 -14.87 -2.61
C VAL A 16 2.60 -16.03 -1.82
N LEU A 17 2.47 -17.22 -2.41
CA LEU A 17 1.95 -18.39 -1.69
C LEU A 17 2.92 -18.90 -0.63
N ASP A 18 4.22 -18.90 -0.93
CA ASP A 18 5.25 -19.34 0.03
C ASP A 18 5.27 -18.42 1.27
N ILE A 19 5.18 -17.09 1.08
CA ILE A 19 5.08 -16.10 2.17
C ILE A 19 3.84 -16.34 3.02
N LEU A 20 2.69 -16.59 2.39
CA LEU A 20 1.46 -16.88 3.12
C LEU A 20 1.52 -18.21 3.85
N ALA A 21 2.19 -19.23 3.29
CA ALA A 21 2.42 -20.49 3.99
C ALA A 21 3.30 -20.29 5.23
N GLU A 22 4.34 -19.45 5.14
CA GLU A 22 5.17 -19.06 6.28
C GLU A 22 4.39 -18.25 7.33
N SER A 23 3.46 -17.41 6.88
CA SER A 23 2.57 -16.63 7.75
C SER A 23 1.64 -17.53 8.59
N VAL A 24 1.23 -18.69 8.04
CA VAL A 24 0.45 -19.71 8.79
C VAL A 24 1.26 -20.29 9.94
N TRP A 25 2.56 -20.56 9.75
CA TRP A 25 3.41 -21.14 10.81
C TRP A 25 3.86 -20.10 11.84
N SER A 26 3.90 -18.83 11.47
CA SER A 26 4.24 -17.72 12.37
C SER A 26 3.00 -17.07 13.02
N GLU A 27 1.80 -17.62 12.76
CA GLU A 27 0.50 -17.08 13.20
C GLU A 27 0.32 -15.58 12.89
N THR A 28 1.01 -15.09 11.85
CA THR A 28 1.02 -13.69 11.46
C THR A 28 0.05 -13.48 10.29
N THR A 29 -0.89 -12.57 10.46
CA THR A 29 -1.80 -12.14 9.38
C THR A 29 -1.14 -11.03 8.58
N LEU A 30 -0.81 -11.29 7.32
CA LEU A 30 -0.19 -10.32 6.43
C LEU A 30 -1.22 -9.64 5.54
N ASN A 31 -1.07 -8.33 5.34
CA ASN A 31 -1.90 -7.60 4.40
C ASN A 31 -1.37 -7.73 2.96
N ALA A 32 -2.19 -7.33 1.98
CA ALA A 32 -1.87 -7.48 0.56
C ALA A 32 -0.52 -6.83 0.18
N GLY A 33 -0.26 -5.63 0.69
CA GLY A 33 0.94 -4.88 0.35
C GLY A 33 2.19 -5.47 0.99
N GLU A 34 2.11 -5.99 2.21
CA GLU A 34 3.23 -6.71 2.85
C GLU A 34 3.61 -7.95 2.07
N VAL A 35 2.63 -8.78 1.69
CA VAL A 35 2.87 -10.01 0.93
C VAL A 35 3.47 -9.70 -0.45
N LEU A 36 2.93 -8.68 -1.14
CA LEU A 36 3.45 -8.28 -2.45
C LEU A 36 4.84 -7.65 -2.36
N ALA A 37 5.08 -6.78 -1.37
CA ALA A 37 6.39 -6.18 -1.15
C ALA A 37 7.44 -7.25 -0.83
N GLU A 38 7.12 -8.20 0.05
CA GLU A 38 8.03 -9.30 0.38
C GLU A 38 8.26 -10.23 -0.82
N ALA A 39 7.25 -10.50 -1.66
CA ALA A 39 7.42 -11.27 -2.89
C ALA A 39 8.37 -10.57 -3.88
N ILE A 40 8.34 -9.23 -3.94
CA ILE A 40 9.25 -8.43 -4.76
C ILE A 40 10.67 -8.43 -4.18
N VAL A 41 10.83 -8.48 -2.86
CA VAL A 41 12.15 -8.66 -2.23
C VAL A 41 12.73 -10.03 -2.58
N ARG A 42 11.92 -11.10 -2.58
CA ARG A 42 12.35 -12.45 -2.95
C ARG A 42 12.67 -12.57 -4.44
N VAL A 43 11.91 -11.88 -5.31
CA VAL A 43 12.09 -11.89 -6.76
C VAL A 43 12.06 -10.44 -7.29
N PRO A 44 13.20 -9.74 -7.28
CA PRO A 44 13.30 -8.34 -7.69
C PRO A 44 12.84 -8.09 -9.13
N PHE A 45 12.38 -6.87 -9.42
CA PHE A 45 12.04 -6.44 -10.77
C PHE A 45 13.28 -6.33 -11.65
N ASN A 46 13.17 -6.75 -12.92
CA ASN A 46 14.14 -6.38 -13.94
C ASN A 46 13.92 -4.93 -14.39
N ASP A 47 14.85 -4.38 -15.18
CA ASP A 47 14.81 -2.96 -15.61
C ASP A 47 13.47 -2.55 -16.24
N HIS A 48 12.86 -3.42 -17.06
CA HIS A 48 11.58 -3.14 -17.70
C HIS A 48 10.39 -3.22 -16.74
N GLU A 49 10.44 -4.12 -15.76
CA GLU A 49 9.42 -4.24 -14.71
C GLU A 49 9.53 -3.13 -13.66
N ALA A 50 10.74 -2.63 -13.43
CA ALA A 50 11.03 -1.54 -12.50
C ALA A 50 10.65 -0.17 -13.07
N GLU A 51 10.49 -0.06 -14.40
CA GLU A 51 10.03 1.16 -15.06
C GLU A 51 8.70 1.63 -14.46
N LEU A 52 8.70 2.88 -13.98
CA LEU A 52 7.54 3.51 -13.42
C LEU A 52 6.54 3.84 -14.53
N LEU A 53 5.29 3.43 -14.33
CA LEU A 53 4.20 3.89 -15.18
C LEU A 53 3.87 5.34 -14.86
N SER A 54 3.01 5.96 -15.68
CA SER A 54 2.51 7.33 -15.46
C SER A 54 1.82 7.57 -14.11
N GLY A 55 1.62 6.51 -13.31
CA GLY A 55 1.08 6.56 -11.96
C GLY A 55 2.10 6.43 -10.84
N GLY A 56 3.40 6.46 -11.14
CA GLY A 56 4.47 6.30 -10.14
C GLY A 56 4.63 4.87 -9.59
N ILE A 57 3.85 3.91 -10.08
CA ILE A 57 3.93 2.50 -9.69
C ILE A 57 4.76 1.73 -10.73
N PRO A 58 5.71 0.86 -10.31
CA PRO A 58 6.44 0.00 -11.23
C PRO A 58 5.50 -0.88 -12.06
N ARG A 59 5.77 -1.02 -13.35
CA ARG A 59 5.00 -1.88 -14.26
C ARG A 59 4.83 -3.29 -13.69
N GLY A 60 5.92 -3.87 -13.19
CA GLY A 60 5.93 -5.21 -12.60
C GLY A 60 5.03 -5.35 -11.38
N HIS A 61 4.92 -4.30 -10.56
CA HIS A 61 4.01 -4.29 -9.41
C HIS A 61 2.56 -4.36 -9.89
N LYS A 62 2.18 -3.52 -10.86
CA LYS A 62 0.84 -3.56 -11.45
C LYS A 62 0.52 -4.92 -12.08
N THR A 63 1.48 -5.51 -12.79
CA THR A 63 1.35 -6.86 -13.36
C THR A 63 1.15 -7.91 -12.27
N LEU A 64 1.94 -7.88 -11.20
CA LEU A 64 1.83 -8.84 -10.08
C LEU A 64 0.50 -8.71 -9.34
N THR A 65 0.08 -7.50 -8.99
CA THR A 65 -1.20 -7.24 -8.33
C THR A 65 -2.37 -7.77 -9.16
N SER A 66 -2.37 -7.52 -10.47
CA SER A 66 -3.37 -8.07 -11.39
C SER A 66 -3.31 -9.60 -11.47
N ALA A 67 -2.11 -10.16 -11.62
CA ALA A 67 -1.91 -11.60 -11.76
C ALA A 67 -2.31 -12.40 -10.51
N SER A 68 -2.26 -11.79 -9.31
CA SER A 68 -2.70 -12.42 -8.06
C SER A 68 -4.17 -12.85 -8.06
N ALA A 69 -5.00 -12.28 -8.94
CA ALA A 69 -6.38 -12.74 -9.14
C ALA A 69 -6.45 -14.20 -9.66
N LYS A 70 -5.41 -14.68 -10.37
CA LYS A 70 -5.33 -16.08 -10.80
C LYS A 70 -5.26 -17.04 -9.61
N LEU A 71 -4.54 -16.68 -8.54
CA LEU A 71 -4.46 -17.47 -7.31
C LEU A 71 -5.82 -17.58 -6.63
N VAL A 72 -6.59 -16.49 -6.63
CA VAL A 72 -7.97 -16.47 -6.10
C VAL A 72 -8.87 -17.37 -6.91
N LYS A 73 -8.81 -17.27 -8.25
CA LYS A 73 -9.60 -18.10 -9.16
C LYS A 73 -9.28 -19.59 -9.00
N ALA A 74 -8.03 -19.93 -8.72
CA ALA A 74 -7.59 -21.31 -8.45
C ALA A 74 -7.98 -21.81 -7.05
N GLY A 75 -8.50 -20.96 -6.17
CA GLY A 75 -8.81 -21.31 -4.78
C GLY A 75 -7.57 -21.38 -3.87
N TRP A 76 -6.42 -20.88 -4.33
CA TRP A 76 -5.14 -20.95 -3.63
C TRP A 76 -4.86 -19.72 -2.77
N LEU A 77 -5.67 -18.68 -2.91
CA LEU A 77 -5.56 -17.43 -2.17
C LEU A 77 -6.95 -16.89 -1.84
N VAL A 78 -7.16 -16.46 -0.61
CA VAL A 78 -8.35 -15.70 -0.21
C VAL A 78 -7.93 -14.28 0.15
N LYS A 79 -8.51 -13.30 -0.54
CA LYS A 79 -8.30 -11.88 -0.26
C LYS A 79 -9.37 -11.38 0.70
N GLY A 80 -9.01 -11.19 1.96
CA GLY A 80 -9.89 -10.65 3.00
C GLY A 80 -9.69 -9.15 3.24
N ARG A 81 -10.62 -8.55 4.00
CA ARG A 81 -10.47 -7.17 4.50
C ARG A 81 -9.37 -7.05 5.57
N SER A 82 -9.13 -8.12 6.31
CA SER A 82 -8.13 -8.20 7.38
C SER A 82 -6.76 -8.71 6.91
N GLY A 83 -6.61 -9.01 5.62
CA GLY A 83 -5.37 -9.55 5.06
C GLY A 83 -5.61 -10.65 4.04
N TRP A 84 -4.52 -11.20 3.53
CA TRP A 84 -4.54 -12.35 2.62
C TRP A 84 -4.33 -13.63 3.40
N THR A 85 -5.06 -14.68 3.04
CA THR A 85 -4.93 -16.01 3.66
C THR A 85 -4.78 -17.08 2.60
N ILE A 86 -4.10 -18.16 2.96
CA ILE A 86 -3.87 -19.31 2.09
C ILE A 86 -4.78 -20.47 2.53
N PRO A 87 -5.72 -20.93 1.69
CA PRO A 87 -6.49 -22.14 1.93
C PRO A 87 -5.61 -23.40 1.90
N GLU A 88 -6.14 -24.53 2.36
CA GLU A 88 -5.42 -25.81 2.37
C GLU A 88 -4.97 -26.23 0.94
N ASP A 89 -5.81 -26.00 -0.07
CA ASP A 89 -5.44 -26.24 -1.47
C ASP A 89 -4.28 -25.35 -1.92
N GLY A 90 -4.23 -24.10 -1.45
CA GLY A 90 -3.10 -23.20 -1.71
C GLY A 90 -1.82 -23.68 -1.06
N LEU A 91 -1.90 -24.19 0.17
CA LEU A 91 -0.75 -24.81 0.85
C LEU A 91 -0.26 -26.04 0.07
N ARG A 92 -1.16 -26.91 -0.38
CA ARG A 92 -0.80 -28.08 -1.20
C ARG A 92 -0.22 -27.68 -2.56
N ALA A 93 -0.68 -26.58 -3.15
CA ALA A 93 -0.16 -26.07 -4.41
C ALA A 93 1.34 -25.74 -4.34
N THR A 94 1.84 -25.26 -3.19
CA THR A 94 3.27 -24.95 -3.01
C THR A 94 4.16 -26.19 -3.09
N VAL A 95 3.61 -27.36 -2.75
CA VAL A 95 4.28 -28.67 -2.84
C VAL A 95 4.04 -29.33 -4.20
N ALA A 96 2.81 -29.24 -4.73
CA ALA A 96 2.43 -29.85 -6.01
C ALA A 96 3.18 -29.23 -7.19
N PHE A 97 3.46 -27.92 -7.12
CA PHE A 97 4.08 -27.15 -8.20
C PHE A 97 5.30 -26.39 -7.69
N PRO A 98 6.42 -27.09 -7.41
CA PRO A 98 7.63 -26.47 -6.88
C PRO A 98 8.35 -25.61 -7.93
N ASP A 99 8.14 -25.90 -9.21
CA ASP A 99 8.73 -25.21 -10.35
C ASP A 99 7.80 -24.11 -10.89
N ALA A 100 8.37 -22.95 -11.28
CA ALA A 100 7.60 -21.79 -11.71
C ALA A 100 6.86 -21.99 -13.04
N ALA A 101 7.42 -22.80 -13.96
CA ALA A 101 6.76 -23.12 -15.22
C ALA A 101 5.60 -24.08 -15.00
N ALA A 102 5.79 -25.12 -14.17
CA ALA A 102 4.72 -26.03 -13.77
C ALA A 102 3.59 -25.30 -13.02
N PHE A 103 3.96 -24.39 -12.11
CA PHE A 103 3.03 -23.54 -11.36
C PHE A 103 2.22 -22.62 -12.28
N GLY A 104 2.89 -21.91 -13.19
CA GLY A 104 2.24 -21.05 -14.16
C GLY A 104 1.29 -21.82 -15.08
N ALA A 105 1.73 -22.97 -15.59
CA ALA A 105 0.91 -23.83 -16.44
C ALA A 105 -0.33 -24.36 -15.69
N ALA A 106 -0.19 -24.73 -14.42
CA ALA A 106 -1.31 -25.16 -13.59
C ALA A 106 -2.32 -24.01 -13.35
N LEU A 107 -1.85 -22.79 -13.11
CA LEU A 107 -2.71 -21.62 -12.97
C LEU A 107 -3.46 -21.27 -14.27
N ASP A 108 -2.78 -21.35 -15.40
CA ASP A 108 -3.37 -21.03 -16.70
C ASP A 108 -4.36 -22.11 -17.16
N ALA A 109 -4.09 -23.37 -16.86
CA ALA A 109 -4.98 -24.50 -17.15
C ALA A 109 -6.13 -24.63 -16.13
N GLY A 110 -6.03 -23.98 -14.96
CA GLY A 110 -6.97 -24.18 -13.86
C GLY A 110 -6.91 -25.59 -13.27
N THR A 111 -5.72 -26.20 -13.27
CA THR A 111 -5.51 -27.57 -12.79
C THR A 111 -5.80 -27.65 -11.29
N PRO A 112 -6.76 -28.49 -10.84
CA PRO A 112 -6.99 -28.69 -9.42
C PRO A 112 -5.77 -29.35 -8.77
N VAL A 113 -5.44 -28.94 -7.54
CA VAL A 113 -4.35 -29.57 -6.78
C VAL A 113 -4.79 -30.99 -6.38
N PRO A 114 -4.01 -32.04 -6.70
CA PRO A 114 -4.39 -33.40 -6.34
C PRO A 114 -4.52 -33.56 -4.81
N ALA A 115 -5.60 -34.21 -4.36
CA ALA A 115 -5.93 -34.35 -2.94
C ALA A 115 -4.98 -35.28 -2.16
N ASP A 116 -4.10 -35.99 -2.85
CA ASP A 116 -3.04 -36.83 -2.32
C ASP A 116 -1.72 -36.07 -2.07
N VAL A 117 -1.60 -34.82 -2.54
CA VAL A 117 -0.44 -33.97 -2.23
C VAL A 117 -0.49 -33.56 -0.76
N PRO A 118 0.58 -33.81 0.02
CA PRO A 118 0.62 -33.44 1.43
C PRO A 118 0.66 -31.92 1.59
N VAL A 119 0.03 -31.44 2.68
CA VAL A 119 0.18 -30.05 3.12
C VAL A 119 1.64 -29.84 3.55
N PRO A 120 2.30 -28.74 3.13
CA PRO A 120 3.66 -28.42 3.56
C PRO A 120 3.71 -28.34 5.08
N THR A 121 4.66 -29.10 5.66
CA THR A 121 4.94 -29.03 7.10
C THR A 121 5.89 -27.88 7.36
N ALA A 122 5.70 -27.17 8.48
CA ALA A 122 6.63 -26.13 8.92
C ALA A 122 8.08 -26.66 8.86
N PRO A 123 9.03 -25.91 8.27
CA PRO A 123 10.43 -26.26 8.36
C PRO A 123 10.81 -26.46 9.84
N PRO A 124 11.60 -27.51 10.19
CA PRO A 124 12.04 -27.68 11.56
C PRO A 124 12.71 -26.37 12.01
N ALA A 125 12.31 -25.87 13.18
CA ALA A 125 12.85 -24.62 13.73
C ALA A 125 14.37 -24.75 13.85
N THR A 126 15.09 -24.27 12.84
CA THR A 126 16.54 -24.23 12.87
C THR A 126 16.91 -23.29 14.00
N ALA A 127 17.58 -23.82 15.03
CA ALA A 127 18.28 -23.02 16.02
C ALA A 127 19.06 -21.90 15.31
N PRO A 128 19.12 -20.68 15.87
CA PRO A 128 19.63 -19.50 15.16
C PRO A 128 21.00 -19.80 14.56
N SER A 129 21.05 -19.89 13.22
CA SER A 129 22.28 -20.14 12.50
C SER A 129 23.18 -18.93 12.72
N ALA A 130 24.29 -19.18 13.40
CA ALA A 130 25.30 -18.18 13.70
C ALA A 130 25.70 -17.47 12.39
N LYS A 131 25.67 -16.14 12.43
CA LYS A 131 26.15 -15.24 11.36
C LYS A 131 27.48 -15.75 10.81
N THR A 132 27.48 -16.26 9.59
CA THR A 132 28.70 -16.50 8.83
C THR A 132 29.26 -15.13 8.46
N ALA A 133 30.21 -14.65 9.26
CA ALA A 133 30.97 -13.45 9.00
C ALA A 133 31.71 -13.60 7.67
N ALA A 134 31.25 -12.90 6.64
CA ALA A 134 31.96 -12.76 5.38
C ALA A 134 33.30 -12.03 5.64
N LYS A 135 34.37 -12.78 5.41
CA LYS A 135 35.78 -12.41 5.57
C LYS A 135 36.13 -11.30 4.58
N LYS A 136 36.32 -10.09 5.07
CA LYS A 136 36.88 -8.96 4.32
C LYS A 136 38.36 -9.23 4.02
N ALA A 137 38.67 -9.64 2.80
CA ALA A 137 40.05 -9.74 2.32
C ALA A 137 40.57 -8.35 1.95
N ALA A 138 41.77 -8.07 2.44
CA ALA A 138 42.48 -6.81 2.37
C ALA A 138 43.11 -6.54 0.98
N ALA A 139 43.13 -5.27 0.58
CA ALA A 139 44.15 -4.71 -0.30
C ALA A 139 44.84 -3.56 0.44
N THR A 140 46.17 -3.62 0.50
CA THR A 140 47.05 -2.86 1.38
C THR A 140 47.67 -1.65 0.65
N LYS A 141 47.70 -0.48 1.34
CA LYS A 141 48.71 0.63 1.39
C LYS A 141 49.60 0.89 0.16
N ARG A 142 49.83 2.13 -0.31
CA ARG A 142 50.58 3.29 0.31
C ARG A 142 50.58 4.42 -0.77
N ALA A 143 50.58 5.75 -0.55
CA ALA A 143 51.47 6.64 0.23
C ALA A 143 50.84 8.07 0.35
N ALA A 144 50.75 8.69 1.55
CA ALA A 144 51.56 9.81 2.09
C ALA A 144 51.54 11.13 1.25
N ALA A 145 50.71 12.16 1.57
CA ALA A 145 50.90 13.32 2.50
C ALA A 145 51.76 14.49 1.90
N PRO A 146 51.58 15.81 2.26
CA PRO A 146 51.14 16.31 3.57
C PRO A 146 50.24 17.58 3.66
N ARG A 147 49.90 17.86 4.94
CA ARG A 147 49.12 18.89 5.66
C ARG A 147 49.32 20.39 5.35
N LYS A 148 48.29 21.18 5.68
CA LYS A 148 48.27 22.43 6.50
C LYS A 148 46.83 22.66 7.03
N ALA A 149 46.53 22.54 8.34
CA ALA A 149 46.45 23.59 9.39
C ALA A 149 45.72 24.88 8.91
N ALA A 150 44.70 25.44 9.57
CA ALA A 150 44.43 25.58 11.00
C ALA A 150 42.94 25.91 11.29
N ALA A 151 42.49 25.63 12.52
CA ALA A 151 41.26 26.16 13.12
C ALA A 151 41.49 27.60 13.66
N PRO A 152 40.45 28.32 14.11
CA PRO A 152 40.13 28.21 15.54
C PRO A 152 38.63 28.20 15.91
N LYS A 153 38.39 27.63 17.11
CA LYS A 153 37.14 27.66 17.89
C LYS A 153 36.77 29.07 18.36
N VAL A 154 35.46 29.31 18.51
CA VAL A 154 34.90 30.01 19.69
C VAL A 154 33.66 29.26 20.19
N ALA A 155 33.68 28.94 21.49
CA ALA A 155 32.52 28.61 22.33
C ALA A 155 31.69 29.90 22.55
N ALA A 156 30.45 29.96 23.02
CA ALA A 156 29.54 29.12 23.80
C ALA A 156 28.10 29.62 23.45
N THR A 157 26.94 29.09 23.84
CA THR A 157 26.44 28.53 25.11
C THR A 157 25.11 27.80 24.87
N ASP A 158 24.84 26.85 25.74
CA ASP A 158 23.62 26.08 26.02
C ASP A 158 22.28 26.83 25.89
N VAL A 159 21.21 26.11 25.50
CA VAL A 159 20.12 25.64 26.40
C VAL A 159 19.29 24.57 25.66
N ALA A 160 19.35 23.29 26.05
CA ALA A 160 18.26 22.33 25.79
C ALA A 160 18.40 21.06 26.66
N GLU A 161 17.62 21.00 27.73
CA GLU A 161 16.83 19.86 28.22
C GLU A 161 16.07 20.34 29.47
N PRO A 162 14.88 19.80 29.87
CA PRO A 162 14.64 18.36 29.86
C PRO A 162 13.19 17.87 29.64
N LYS A 163 13.10 16.56 29.40
CA LYS A 163 12.19 15.55 29.98
C LYS A 163 10.68 15.80 30.13
N VAL A 164 9.95 14.84 29.54
CA VAL A 164 8.86 14.00 30.08
C VAL A 164 7.72 14.65 30.89
N ALA A 165 6.48 14.45 30.43
CA ALA A 165 5.38 14.06 31.30
C ALA A 165 4.18 13.54 30.48
N ALA A 166 3.77 12.31 30.80
CA ALA A 166 2.44 11.82 30.49
C ALA A 166 1.38 12.61 31.28
N ALA A 167 0.27 12.99 30.66
CA ALA A 167 -0.93 13.43 31.36
C ALA A 167 -2.21 13.13 30.57
N LYS A 168 -3.08 12.32 31.18
CA LYS A 168 -4.51 12.14 30.86
C LYS A 168 -5.24 13.49 30.92
N VAL A 169 -6.14 13.77 29.98
CA VAL A 169 -7.31 14.68 30.16
C VAL A 169 -8.40 14.23 29.16
N SER A 170 -9.43 13.51 29.59
CA SER A 170 -10.76 14.00 30.02
C SER A 170 -11.63 14.56 28.89
N ALA A 171 -12.66 13.78 28.54
CA ALA A 171 -13.77 14.18 27.68
C ALA A 171 -14.64 15.27 28.31
N PRO A 172 -15.28 16.14 27.50
CA PRO A 172 -16.50 16.81 27.91
C PRO A 172 -17.72 16.31 27.12
N LYS A 173 -18.77 16.04 27.89
CA LYS A 173 -20.15 15.71 27.51
C LYS A 173 -20.97 17.00 27.49
N ALA A 174 -21.72 17.26 26.42
CA ALA A 174 -22.88 18.16 26.38
C ALA A 174 -23.58 17.97 25.02
N LYS A 175 -24.90 18.02 24.84
CA LYS A 175 -26.09 17.93 25.69
C LYS A 175 -27.24 17.76 24.69
N ALA A 176 -28.17 16.85 24.96
CA ALA A 176 -29.35 16.64 24.15
C ALA A 176 -30.31 17.84 24.20
N ALA A 177 -30.93 18.18 23.07
CA ALA A 177 -32.18 18.94 23.02
C ALA A 177 -33.04 18.43 21.85
N THR A 178 -34.17 17.85 22.22
CA THR A 178 -35.27 17.36 21.38
C THR A 178 -36.29 18.48 21.13
N ALA A 179 -36.83 18.60 19.90
CA ALA A 179 -38.09 19.30 19.64
C ALA A 179 -38.76 18.87 18.31
N THR A 180 -39.84 18.08 18.44
CA THR A 180 -41.18 18.19 17.81
C THR A 180 -41.42 18.24 16.27
N LYS A 181 -42.19 17.22 15.80
CA LYS A 181 -43.20 17.15 14.70
C LYS A 181 -44.13 18.39 14.65
N ALA A 182 -44.84 18.85 13.60
CA ALA A 182 -45.38 18.40 12.29
C ALA A 182 -46.06 19.66 11.58
N PRO A 183 -46.95 19.59 10.56
CA PRO A 183 -46.83 19.12 9.15
C PRO A 183 -47.35 20.11 8.05
N ALA A 184 -47.14 19.72 6.78
CA ALA A 184 -47.97 19.92 5.56
C ALA A 184 -48.14 21.31 4.87
N ALA A 185 -47.75 21.37 3.58
CA ALA A 185 -48.55 22.00 2.51
C ALA A 185 -48.15 21.47 1.11
N LYS A 186 -49.16 21.02 0.35
CA LYS A 186 -49.07 20.53 -1.03
C LYS A 186 -48.93 21.70 -2.02
N LYS A 187 -48.14 21.52 -3.09
CA LYS A 187 -48.48 22.08 -4.40
C LYS A 187 -47.95 21.19 -5.52
N ALA A 188 -48.88 20.69 -6.32
CA ALA A 188 -48.65 19.88 -7.50
C ALA A 188 -48.49 20.77 -8.73
N THR A 189 -47.50 20.50 -9.59
CA THR A 189 -47.58 20.82 -11.02
C THR A 189 -46.79 19.84 -11.88
N ARG A 190 -47.54 19.16 -12.75
CA ARG A 190 -47.24 18.71 -14.13
C ARG A 190 -46.13 17.70 -14.41
N LYS A 191 -46.60 16.52 -14.81
CA LYS A 191 -45.94 15.41 -15.49
C LYS A 191 -45.69 15.76 -16.98
N ALA A 192 -44.45 15.63 -17.44
CA ALA A 192 -44.08 15.36 -18.83
C ALA A 192 -42.92 14.33 -18.81
N PRO A 193 -42.92 13.31 -19.68
CA PRO A 193 -42.04 12.15 -19.52
C PRO A 193 -40.67 12.45 -20.13
N ALA A 194 -39.65 12.63 -19.29
CA ALA A 194 -38.28 12.54 -19.73
C ALA A 194 -37.92 11.05 -19.86
N LYS A 195 -37.73 10.63 -21.11
CA LYS A 195 -37.14 9.37 -21.55
C LYS A 195 -35.99 8.96 -20.61
N ALA A 196 -36.21 7.91 -19.83
CA ALA A 196 -35.17 7.28 -19.04
C ALA A 196 -34.06 6.80 -19.98
N ALA A 197 -32.98 7.57 -20.06
CA ALA A 197 -31.71 7.03 -20.52
C ALA A 197 -31.31 5.98 -19.46
N ALA A 198 -31.23 4.72 -19.89
CA ALA A 198 -30.68 3.67 -19.08
C ALA A 198 -29.23 4.02 -18.78
N ALA A 199 -28.99 4.63 -17.62
CA ALA A 199 -27.67 4.67 -17.03
C ALA A 199 -27.33 3.22 -16.70
N THR A 200 -26.35 2.69 -17.41
CA THR A 200 -25.64 1.48 -17.02
C THR A 200 -25.23 1.65 -15.56
N ALA A 201 -25.85 0.88 -14.67
CA ALA A 201 -25.51 0.86 -13.27
C ALA A 201 -24.08 0.32 -13.16
N VAL A 202 -23.11 1.21 -12.99
CA VAL A 202 -21.78 0.83 -12.52
C VAL A 202 -22.00 0.21 -11.13
N GLU A 203 -21.43 -0.97 -10.90
CA GLU A 203 -21.48 -1.62 -9.60
C GLU A 203 -20.84 -0.70 -8.56
N THR A 204 -21.66 -0.03 -7.74
CA THR A 204 -21.16 0.99 -6.83
C THR A 204 -20.55 0.33 -5.59
N VAL A 205 -19.21 0.25 -5.53
CA VAL A 205 -18.50 -0.09 -4.28
C VAL A 205 -18.83 0.94 -3.19
N PRO A 206 -19.18 0.54 -1.96
CA PRO A 206 -19.37 1.46 -0.83
C PRO A 206 -18.15 2.36 -0.66
N GLN A 207 -18.37 3.67 -0.61
CA GLN A 207 -17.29 4.66 -0.51
C GLN A 207 -17.15 5.17 0.93
N PRO A 208 -15.94 5.56 1.36
CA PRO A 208 -15.76 6.29 2.61
C PRO A 208 -16.45 7.67 2.55
N GLU A 209 -16.74 8.26 3.71
CA GLU A 209 -17.34 9.59 3.78
C GLU A 209 -16.35 10.68 3.35
N ALA A 210 -15.06 10.46 3.59
CA ALA A 210 -14.00 11.37 3.21
C ALA A 210 -12.69 10.62 2.98
N VAL A 211 -11.84 11.16 2.10
CA VAL A 211 -10.48 10.67 1.85
C VAL A 211 -9.54 11.86 1.92
N ALA A 212 -8.49 11.72 2.71
CA ALA A 212 -7.48 12.76 2.90
C ALA A 212 -6.11 12.25 2.45
N ILE A 213 -5.32 13.14 1.88
CA ILE A 213 -3.89 12.93 1.69
C ILE A 213 -3.12 13.62 2.81
N ALA A 214 -2.39 12.84 3.60
CA ALA A 214 -1.65 13.33 4.75
C ALA A 214 -0.16 13.00 4.59
N GLY A 215 0.67 14.03 4.61
CA GLY A 215 2.10 13.97 4.33
C GLY A 215 2.82 15.28 4.66
N ASP A 216 4.05 15.38 4.18
CA ASP A 216 5.00 16.48 4.45
C ASP A 216 4.67 17.79 3.72
N PHE A 217 3.60 17.80 2.90
CA PHE A 217 3.18 18.95 2.11
C PHE A 217 1.83 19.54 2.54
N ASN A 218 1.18 19.03 3.59
CA ASN A 218 -0.14 19.54 3.99
C ASN A 218 -0.09 21.02 4.37
N LYS A 219 0.98 21.52 4.99
CA LYS A 219 1.16 22.97 5.18
C LYS A 219 1.25 23.76 3.87
N ILE A 220 1.83 23.16 2.83
CA ILE A 220 1.92 23.76 1.50
C ILE A 220 0.51 23.84 0.88
N LEU A 221 -0.35 22.85 1.14
CA LEU A 221 -1.78 22.89 0.76
C LEU A 221 -2.60 23.90 1.56
N GLY A 222 -2.04 24.48 2.63
CA GLY A 222 -2.69 25.44 3.51
C GLY A 222 -3.19 24.87 4.83
N ALA A 223 -2.96 23.59 5.12
CA ALA A 223 -3.33 23.02 6.40
C ALA A 223 -2.48 23.61 7.55
N PRO A 224 -3.00 23.67 8.79
CA PRO A 224 -2.25 24.18 9.94
C PRO A 224 -0.99 23.37 10.28
N GLU A 225 -1.00 22.06 9.99
CA GLU A 225 0.11 21.16 10.27
C GLU A 225 0.27 20.06 9.21
N ASP A 226 1.45 19.43 9.19
CA ASP A 226 1.73 18.28 8.32
C ASP A 226 1.14 17.00 8.93
N TRP A 227 0.88 15.97 8.11
CA TRP A 227 0.32 14.69 8.59
C TRP A 227 -1.05 14.78 9.29
N ALA A 228 -1.88 15.74 8.88
CA ALA A 228 -3.17 16.00 9.50
C ALA A 228 -4.35 15.75 8.56
N PRO A 229 -4.90 14.52 8.54
CA PRO A 229 -6.00 14.14 7.64
C PRO A 229 -7.35 14.73 8.03
N GLN A 230 -7.46 15.38 9.19
CA GLN A 230 -8.69 15.98 9.66
C GLN A 230 -9.04 17.31 8.98
N TYR A 231 -8.06 17.97 8.36
CA TYR A 231 -8.22 19.30 7.77
C TYR A 231 -8.81 19.23 6.36
N ASP A 232 -9.59 20.25 5.99
CA ASP A 232 -10.30 20.30 4.72
C ASP A 232 -9.34 20.44 3.53
N GLU A 233 -8.20 21.11 3.73
CA GLU A 233 -7.13 21.31 2.73
C GLU A 233 -6.46 19.99 2.31
N ALA A 234 -6.53 18.97 3.17
CA ALA A 234 -6.01 17.63 2.90
C ALA A 234 -7.00 16.75 2.12
N GLN A 235 -8.27 17.16 1.98
CA GLN A 235 -9.32 16.29 1.46
C GLN A 235 -9.27 16.18 -0.06
N MET A 236 -9.49 14.96 -0.54
CA MET A 236 -9.66 14.65 -1.96
C MET A 236 -11.12 14.80 -2.37
N GLU A 237 -11.34 15.11 -3.65
CA GLU A 237 -12.66 15.20 -4.26
C GLU A 237 -13.07 13.86 -4.88
N PHE A 238 -14.28 13.36 -4.56
CA PHE A 238 -14.79 12.11 -5.11
C PHE A 238 -15.48 12.31 -6.46
N ASN A 239 -15.08 11.54 -7.47
CA ASN A 239 -15.78 11.45 -8.75
C ASN A 239 -16.67 10.19 -8.81
N PRO A 240 -18.00 10.32 -8.77
CA PRO A 240 -18.91 9.17 -8.74
C PRO A 240 -19.03 8.40 -10.07
N LEU A 241 -18.59 8.98 -11.20
CA LEU A 241 -18.67 8.31 -12.51
C LEU A 241 -17.57 7.27 -12.69
N VAL A 242 -16.38 7.55 -12.17
CA VAL A 242 -15.20 6.66 -12.24
C VAL A 242 -14.85 6.03 -10.89
N GLN A 243 -15.53 6.43 -9.82
CA GLN A 243 -15.32 5.97 -8.44
C GLN A 243 -13.89 6.17 -7.91
N VAL A 244 -13.30 7.32 -8.24
CA VAL A 244 -11.93 7.69 -7.85
C VAL A 244 -11.96 9.01 -7.07
N TRP A 245 -11.12 9.09 -6.04
CA TRP A 245 -10.84 10.30 -5.28
C TRP A 245 -9.63 11.01 -5.86
N THR A 246 -9.69 12.32 -6.05
CA THR A 246 -8.63 13.10 -6.72
C THR A 246 -8.32 14.38 -5.94
N ILE A 247 -7.05 14.74 -5.87
CA ILE A 247 -6.61 16.07 -5.43
C ILE A 247 -5.49 16.55 -6.37
N THR A 248 -5.52 17.83 -6.72
CA THR A 248 -4.45 18.47 -7.47
C THR A 248 -3.81 19.54 -6.58
N ALA A 249 -2.49 19.50 -6.47
CA ALA A 249 -1.70 20.38 -5.61
C ALA A 249 -0.55 21.01 -6.38
N GLU A 250 -0.21 22.25 -6.05
CA GLU A 250 1.01 22.90 -6.54
C GLU A 250 2.13 22.66 -5.52
N LEU A 251 3.10 21.83 -5.86
CA LEU A 251 4.19 21.48 -4.97
C LEU A 251 5.53 22.02 -5.50
N PRO A 252 6.39 22.61 -4.65
CA PRO A 252 7.78 22.89 -4.99
C PRO A 252 8.56 21.61 -5.31
N ALA A 253 9.69 21.76 -6.01
CA ALA A 253 10.61 20.65 -6.23
C ALA A 253 11.13 20.11 -4.89
N GLY A 254 11.10 18.79 -4.70
CA GLY A 254 11.51 18.19 -3.44
C GLY A 254 11.10 16.73 -3.29
N PHE A 255 11.49 16.18 -2.14
CA PHE A 255 11.12 14.85 -1.70
C PHE A 255 10.05 14.98 -0.62
N TYR A 256 8.93 14.29 -0.82
CA TYR A 256 7.81 14.27 0.09
C TYR A 256 7.44 12.85 0.45
N THR A 257 6.92 12.65 1.65
CA THR A 257 6.28 11.41 2.04
C THR A 257 4.83 11.64 2.43
N TYR A 258 3.96 10.69 2.12
CA TYR A 258 2.52 10.81 2.40
C TYR A 258 1.81 9.45 2.54
N LYS A 259 0.56 9.50 3.00
CA LYS A 259 -0.39 8.40 3.09
C LYS A 259 -1.79 8.88 2.73
N ILE A 260 -2.67 7.92 2.42
CA ILE A 260 -4.11 8.15 2.29
C ILE A 260 -4.79 7.76 3.59
N ALA A 261 -5.61 8.64 4.14
CA ALA A 261 -6.35 8.43 5.38
C ALA A 261 -7.85 8.55 5.12
N LEU A 262 -8.65 7.67 5.71
CA LEU A 262 -10.09 7.63 5.50
C LEU A 262 -10.85 8.33 6.64
N ASN A 263 -11.99 8.90 6.28
CA ASN A 263 -12.96 9.49 7.21
C ASN A 263 -12.34 10.50 8.16
N ARG A 264 -11.43 11.34 7.66
CA ARG A 264 -10.76 12.42 8.43
C ARG A 264 -10.03 11.92 9.69
N SER A 265 -9.56 10.68 9.66
CA SER A 265 -8.95 10.01 10.82
C SER A 265 -7.83 9.07 10.38
N TRP A 266 -7.02 8.61 11.33
CA TRP A 266 -5.99 7.61 11.08
C TRP A 266 -6.46 6.16 11.30
N ASP A 267 -7.72 5.95 11.70
CA ASP A 267 -8.28 4.61 12.03
C ASP A 267 -8.18 3.63 10.86
N GLU A 268 -8.28 4.15 9.64
CA GLU A 268 -8.02 3.41 8.41
C GLU A 268 -7.20 4.28 7.46
N ASN A 269 -5.99 3.83 7.16
CA ASN A 269 -5.08 4.51 6.25
C ASN A 269 -4.34 3.51 5.36
N TYR A 270 -3.92 3.99 4.20
CA TYR A 270 -3.23 3.25 3.17
C TYR A 270 -1.91 3.94 2.83
N GLY A 271 -0.84 3.17 2.97
CA GLY A 271 0.52 3.56 2.64
C GLY A 271 0.96 3.05 1.26
N ALA A 272 2.27 2.96 1.07
CA ALA A 272 2.92 2.41 -0.11
C ALA A 272 2.22 1.14 -0.60
N PHE A 273 1.95 1.08 -1.90
CA PHE A 273 1.29 -0.05 -2.58
C PHE A 273 -0.13 -0.34 -2.10
N GLY A 274 -0.82 0.64 -1.49
CA GLY A 274 -2.18 0.44 -0.98
C GLY A 274 -2.26 -0.47 0.25
N ALA A 275 -1.13 -0.64 0.95
CA ALA A 275 -1.04 -1.43 2.17
C ALA A 275 -1.76 -0.70 3.32
N ARG A 276 -2.72 -1.36 3.96
CA ARG A 276 -3.35 -0.80 5.18
C ARG A 276 -2.27 -0.65 6.26
N ASP A 277 -2.22 0.52 6.89
CA ASP A 277 -1.22 0.86 7.91
C ASP A 277 0.24 0.69 7.43
N GLY A 278 0.45 0.63 6.11
CA GLY A 278 1.75 0.32 5.51
C GLY A 278 2.77 1.45 5.58
N ALA A 279 3.91 1.28 4.89
CA ALA A 279 4.94 2.31 4.81
C ALA A 279 4.45 3.60 4.14
N ASN A 280 5.14 4.72 4.31
CA ASN A 280 4.75 5.96 3.61
C ASN A 280 5.01 5.83 2.09
N HIS A 281 4.18 6.47 1.27
CA HIS A 281 4.51 6.69 -0.14
C HIS A 281 5.61 7.74 -0.24
N GLU A 282 6.58 7.51 -1.12
CA GLU A 282 7.62 8.47 -1.45
C GLU A 282 7.27 9.15 -2.78
N LEU A 283 7.35 10.48 -2.80
CA LEU A 283 7.16 11.31 -3.98
C LEU A 283 8.40 12.17 -4.18
N ASN A 284 9.14 11.89 -5.25
CA ASN A 284 10.15 12.81 -5.75
C ASN A 284 9.51 13.66 -6.85
N HIS A 285 9.43 14.98 -6.64
CA HIS A 285 8.74 15.90 -7.54
C HIS A 285 9.70 16.98 -8.02
N ASP A 286 9.65 17.28 -9.32
CA ASP A 286 10.49 18.32 -9.95
C ASP A 286 9.90 19.74 -9.79
N GLY A 287 8.74 19.85 -9.15
CA GLY A 287 8.00 21.09 -8.94
C GLY A 287 6.89 21.28 -9.97
N GLY A 288 5.84 22.01 -9.56
CA GLY A 288 4.67 22.28 -10.39
C GLY A 288 3.39 21.58 -9.89
N PRO A 289 2.34 21.53 -10.71
CA PRO A 289 1.10 20.83 -10.37
C PRO A 289 1.33 19.32 -10.34
N VAL A 290 0.80 18.66 -9.32
CA VAL A 290 0.75 17.20 -9.19
C VAL A 290 -0.69 16.78 -8.93
N THR A 291 -1.15 15.74 -9.62
CA THR A 291 -2.48 15.16 -9.42
C THR A 291 -2.35 13.80 -8.78
N ILE A 292 -2.96 13.64 -7.61
CA ILE A 292 -2.94 12.40 -6.85
C ILE A 292 -4.34 11.81 -6.85
N THR A 293 -4.43 10.54 -7.18
CA THR A 293 -5.68 9.81 -7.31
C THR A 293 -5.67 8.55 -6.45
N TYR A 294 -6.81 8.23 -5.86
CA TYR A 294 -7.02 7.05 -5.01
C TYR A 294 -8.28 6.31 -5.43
N SER A 295 -8.15 5.00 -5.68
CA SER A 295 -9.28 4.11 -5.91
C SER A 295 -9.56 3.29 -4.66
N HIS A 296 -10.76 3.42 -4.08
CA HIS A 296 -11.13 2.68 -2.87
C HIS A 296 -11.32 1.18 -3.15
N GLU A 297 -11.75 0.81 -4.36
CA GLU A 297 -11.96 -0.59 -4.75
C GLU A 297 -10.64 -1.37 -4.74
N THR A 298 -9.61 -0.80 -5.37
CA THR A 298 -8.31 -1.48 -5.54
C THR A 298 -7.29 -1.08 -4.48
N ARG A 299 -7.57 -0.02 -3.71
CA ARG A 299 -6.65 0.68 -2.79
C ARG A 299 -5.42 1.24 -3.52
N ASP A 300 -5.55 1.47 -4.82
CA ASP A 300 -4.46 1.95 -5.65
C ASP A 300 -4.30 3.46 -5.49
N ILE A 301 -3.05 3.92 -5.44
CA ILE A 301 -2.66 5.32 -5.27
C ILE A 301 -1.77 5.70 -6.45
N VAL A 302 -2.22 6.65 -7.26
CA VAL A 302 -1.59 7.01 -8.54
C VAL A 302 -1.29 8.50 -8.52
N VAL A 303 -0.04 8.85 -8.81
CA VAL A 303 0.44 10.24 -8.95
C VAL A 303 0.73 10.51 -10.42
N GLY A 304 0.20 11.60 -10.98
CA GLY A 304 0.38 12.00 -12.37
C GLY A 304 0.29 13.50 -12.63
#